data_AF-A0A0R0EMA8-F1
#
_entry.id   AF-A0A0R0EMA8-F1
#
_cell.length_a   1.000
_cell.length_b   1.000
_cell.length_c   1.000
_cell.angle_alpha   90.00
_cell.angle_beta   90.00
_cell.angle_gamma   90.00
#
_symmetry.space_group_name_H-M   'P 1'
#
loop_
_entity.id
_entity.type
_entity.pdbx_description
1 polymer ?
#
loop_
_entity_poly.entity_id
_entity_poly.type
_entity_poly.pdbx_seq_one_letter_code
_entity_poly.pdbx_strand_id
1 'polypeptide(L)'
;MFIVQLVGTVVASSVHFATAWWLLTSIENICDEALLPKGSPWTCPGDDVFYNASIIWGVVGPKRMFSKDGVYPGMNWFFLNGLLAPLPAWLLSRKFPNHKWIQLINFPIITACASNIPPFRSELYYMGNCWNLLQFLCL
;
A
#
# COMPACT_ATOMS: atom_id res chain seq x y z
N MET A 1 14.61 27.10 -8.22
CA MET A 1 13.99 25.87 -7.65
C MET A 1 12.54 25.73 -8.05
N PHE A 2 11.65 26.67 -7.72
CA PHE A 2 10.22 26.58 -8.06
C PHE A 2 9.93 26.43 -9.57
N ILE A 3 10.54 27.26 -10.44
CA ILE A 3 10.32 27.19 -11.90
C ILE A 3 10.76 25.84 -12.47
N VAL A 4 11.91 25.33 -12.05
CA VAL A 4 12.44 24.03 -12.51
C VAL A 4 11.50 22.89 -12.09
N GLN A 5 11.00 22.92 -10.85
CA GLN A 5 10.01 21.95 -10.38
C GLN A 5 8.68 22.06 -11.13
N LEU A 6 8.19 23.27 -11.40
CA LEU A 6 6.94 23.48 -12.15
C LEU A 6 7.06 22.93 -13.58
N VAL A 7 8.12 23.28 -14.30
CA VAL A 7 8.37 22.77 -15.66
C VAL A 7 8.52 21.25 -15.64
N GLY A 8 9.29 20.71 -14.67
CA GLY A 8 9.45 19.28 -14.48
C GLY A 8 8.11 18.55 -14.28
N THR A 9 7.24 19.06 -13.41
CA THR A 9 5.92 18.48 -13.15
C THR A 9 5.00 18.54 -14.37
N VAL A 10 5.00 19.64 -15.12
CA VAL A 10 4.17 19.77 -16.34
C VAL A 10 4.63 18.81 -17.43
N VAL A 11 5.95 18.69 -17.65
CA VAL A 11 6.49 17.74 -18.64
C VAL A 11 6.21 16.30 -18.20
N ALA A 12 6.47 15.96 -16.93
CA ALA A 12 6.22 14.62 -16.40
C ALA A 12 4.74 14.24 -16.51
N SER A 13 3.81 15.09 -16.05
CA SER A 13 2.37 14.79 -16.13
C SER A 13 1.89 14.62 -17.58
N SER A 14 2.39 15.44 -18.50
CA SER A 14 2.06 15.34 -19.93
C SER A 14 2.55 14.04 -20.56
N VAL A 15 3.80 13.64 -20.28
CA VAL A 15 4.38 12.38 -20.78
C VAL A 15 3.64 11.17 -20.19
N HIS A 16 3.34 11.19 -18.89
CA HIS A 16 2.59 10.12 -18.23
C HIS A 16 1.19 9.97 -18.84
N PHE A 17 0.48 11.08 -19.03
CA PHE A 17 -0.85 11.06 -19.66
C PHE A 17 -0.80 10.55 -21.10
N ALA A 18 0.13 11.05 -21.92
CA ALA A 18 0.29 10.61 -23.31
C ALA A 18 0.61 9.12 -23.40
N THR A 19 1.47 8.61 -22.51
CA THR A 19 1.83 7.18 -22.45
C THR A 19 0.63 6.33 -22.02
N ALA A 20 -0.10 6.74 -20.98
CA ALA A 20 -1.30 6.04 -20.53
C ALA A 20 -2.37 5.99 -21.64
N TRP A 21 -2.61 7.12 -22.31
CA TRP A 21 -3.56 7.19 -23.42
C TRP A 21 -3.14 6.30 -24.60
N TRP A 22 -1.85 6.28 -24.94
CA TRP A 22 -1.32 5.37 -25.94
C TRP A 22 -1.60 3.92 -25.56
N LEU A 23 -1.22 3.49 -24.36
CA LEU A 23 -1.41 2.10 -23.90
C LEU A 23 -2.88 1.68 -23.95
N LEU A 24 -3.79 2.54 -23.48
CA LEU A 24 -5.24 2.29 -23.49
C LEU A 24 -5.84 2.17 -24.90
N THR A 25 -5.23 2.82 -25.90
CA THR A 25 -5.74 2.80 -27.29
C THR A 25 -5.06 1.77 -28.17
N SER A 26 -3.86 1.30 -27.82
CA SER A 26 -3.10 0.32 -28.62
C SER A 26 -3.23 -1.11 -28.11
N ILE A 27 -3.53 -1.32 -26.83
CA ILE A 27 -3.65 -2.65 -26.22
C ILE A 27 -5.13 -2.96 -26.04
N GLU A 28 -5.66 -3.87 -26.86
CA GLU A 28 -7.03 -4.35 -26.73
C GLU A 28 -7.21 -5.13 -25.41
N ASN A 29 -8.31 -4.87 -24.70
CA ASN A 29 -8.67 -5.53 -23.43
C ASN A 29 -7.65 -5.36 -22.30
N ILE A 30 -6.89 -4.26 -22.28
CA ILE A 30 -5.99 -3.93 -21.17
C ILE A 30 -6.76 -3.99 -19.83
N CYS A 31 -6.13 -4.59 -18.81
CA CYS A 31 -6.69 -4.78 -17.47
C CYS A 31 -7.88 -5.76 -17.36
N ASP A 32 -8.37 -6.36 -18.46
CA ASP A 32 -9.41 -7.40 -18.41
C ASP A 32 -8.77 -8.80 -18.46
N GLU A 33 -8.55 -9.39 -17.28
CA GLU A 33 -7.92 -10.71 -17.18
C GLU A 33 -8.67 -11.83 -17.91
N ALA A 34 -9.98 -11.67 -18.17
CA ALA A 34 -10.79 -12.70 -18.83
C ALA A 34 -10.61 -12.70 -20.36
N LEU A 35 -10.33 -11.53 -20.93
CA LEU A 35 -10.16 -11.36 -22.38
C LEU A 35 -8.69 -11.31 -22.82
N LEU A 36 -7.76 -11.16 -21.88
CA LEU A 36 -6.34 -11.16 -22.16
C LEU A 36 -5.80 -12.58 -22.50
N PRO A 37 -4.83 -12.68 -23.41
CA PRO A 37 -4.14 -13.95 -23.65
C PRO A 37 -3.42 -14.41 -22.38
N LYS A 38 -3.41 -15.73 -22.13
CA LYS A 38 -2.73 -16.32 -20.97
C LYS A 38 -1.26 -15.89 -20.95
N GLY A 39 -0.83 -15.26 -19.86
CA GLY A 39 0.53 -14.74 -19.70
C GLY A 39 0.72 -13.28 -20.15
N SER A 40 -0.35 -12.57 -20.48
CA SER A 40 -0.28 -11.14 -20.73
C SER A 40 0.26 -10.39 -19.49
N PRO A 41 1.21 -9.45 -19.66
CA PRO A 41 1.68 -8.61 -18.56
C PRO A 41 0.65 -7.53 -18.17
N TRP A 42 -0.40 -7.34 -18.96
CA TRP A 42 -1.35 -6.23 -18.87
C TRP A 42 -2.52 -6.47 -17.91
N THR A 43 -2.30 -7.15 -16.78
CA THR A 43 -3.36 -7.51 -15.81
C THR A 43 -3.74 -6.38 -14.84
N CYS A 44 -2.99 -5.28 -14.78
CA CYS A 44 -3.28 -4.06 -14.01
C CYS A 44 -3.81 -4.24 -12.56
N PRO A 45 -3.17 -5.04 -11.69
CA PRO A 45 -3.71 -5.30 -10.34
C PRO A 45 -3.76 -4.04 -9.46
N GLY A 46 -2.83 -3.11 -9.67
CA GLY A 46 -2.80 -1.84 -8.92
C GLY A 46 -3.99 -0.94 -9.25
N ASP A 47 -4.45 -0.92 -10.50
CA ASP A 47 -5.56 -0.08 -10.94
C ASP A 47 -6.89 -0.59 -10.39
N ASP A 48 -7.09 -1.92 -10.34
CA ASP A 48 -8.29 -2.51 -9.72
C ASP A 48 -8.36 -2.20 -8.21
N VAL A 49 -7.22 -2.27 -7.50
CA VAL A 49 -7.17 -1.88 -6.08
C VAL A 49 -7.49 -0.40 -5.90
N PHE A 50 -6.95 0.48 -6.74
CA PHE A 50 -7.26 1.91 -6.70
C PHE A 50 -8.73 2.19 -7.02
N TYR A 51 -9.30 1.48 -8.00
CA TYR A 51 -10.71 1.57 -8.35
C TYR A 51 -11.60 1.13 -7.17
N ASN A 52 -11.33 -0.04 -6.59
CA ASN A 52 -12.04 -0.54 -5.42
C ASN A 52 -11.91 0.41 -4.22
N ALA A 53 -10.72 0.96 -3.98
CA ALA A 53 -10.49 1.97 -2.95
C ALA A 53 -11.32 3.25 -3.20
N SER A 54 -11.43 3.70 -4.46
CA SER A 54 -12.25 4.87 -4.81
C SER A 54 -13.74 4.64 -4.55
N ILE A 55 -14.25 3.42 -4.78
CA ILE A 55 -15.62 3.04 -4.44
C ILE A 55 -15.81 3.02 -2.93
N ILE A 56 -14.87 2.42 -2.20
CA ILE A 56 -14.90 2.32 -0.74
C ILE A 56 -14.99 3.70 -0.09
N TRP A 57 -14.06 4.59 -0.45
CA TRP A 57 -13.90 5.88 0.21
C TRP A 57 -14.76 6.99 -0.39
N GLY A 58 -15.05 6.94 -1.70
CA GLY A 58 -15.80 7.96 -2.41
C GLY A 58 -17.30 7.70 -2.52
N VAL A 59 -17.71 6.46 -2.76
CA VAL A 59 -19.13 6.12 -3.05
C VAL A 59 -19.84 5.55 -1.82
N VAL A 60 -19.27 4.53 -1.19
CA VAL A 60 -19.92 3.82 -0.07
C VAL A 60 -19.75 4.57 1.25
N GLY A 61 -18.54 5.09 1.48
CA GLY A 61 -18.15 5.84 2.65
C GLY A 61 -17.89 4.98 3.90
N PRO A 62 -17.12 5.49 4.87
CA PRO A 62 -16.68 4.72 6.05
C PRO A 62 -17.84 4.27 6.93
N LYS A 63 -18.97 4.98 6.95
CA LYS A 63 -20.14 4.62 7.75
C LYS A 63 -20.73 3.28 7.31
N ARG A 64 -20.80 2.98 6.01
CA ARG A 64 -21.33 1.70 5.52
C ARG A 64 -20.29 0.57 5.54
N MET A 65 -19.02 0.91 5.71
CA MET A 65 -17.93 -0.08 5.76
C MET A 65 -17.59 -0.49 7.19
N PHE A 66 -17.37 0.48 8.07
CA PHE A 66 -16.77 0.28 9.39
C PHE A 66 -17.72 0.59 10.56
N SER A 67 -18.94 1.06 10.33
CA SER A 67 -19.92 1.22 11.42
C SER A 67 -20.48 -0.13 11.86
N LYS A 68 -21.26 -0.14 12.94
CA LYS A 68 -21.97 -1.32 13.46
C LYS A 68 -22.84 -2.01 12.41
N ASP A 69 -23.41 -1.24 11.48
CA ASP A 69 -24.25 -1.74 10.38
C ASP A 69 -23.46 -2.07 9.10
N GLY A 70 -22.12 -1.96 9.15
CA GLY A 70 -21.25 -2.18 8.00
C GLY A 70 -20.76 -3.63 7.87
N VAL A 71 -20.01 -3.89 6.80
CA VAL A 71 -19.44 -5.23 6.51
C VAL A 71 -18.21 -5.53 7.40
N TYR A 72 -17.48 -4.50 7.84
CA TYR A 72 -16.22 -4.62 8.57
C TYR A 72 -16.18 -3.84 9.91
N PRO A 73 -17.17 -3.97 10.81
CA PRO A 73 -17.14 -3.29 12.11
C PRO A 73 -15.94 -3.73 12.96
N GLY A 74 -15.54 -5.00 12.82
CA GLY A 74 -14.40 -5.59 13.53
C GLY A 74 -13.06 -4.95 13.17
N MET A 75 -12.94 -4.31 12.00
CA MET A 75 -11.69 -3.66 11.58
C MET A 75 -11.28 -2.53 12.54
N ASN A 76 -12.24 -1.90 13.22
CA ASN A 76 -11.92 -0.85 14.19
C ASN A 76 -11.13 -1.37 15.42
N TRP A 77 -11.18 -2.68 15.72
CA TRP A 77 -10.35 -3.26 16.78
C TRP A 77 -8.85 -3.23 16.47
N PHE A 78 -8.47 -3.09 15.20
CA PHE A 78 -7.06 -2.94 14.84
C PHE A 78 -6.48 -1.60 15.30
N PHE A 79 -7.30 -0.56 15.55
CA PHE A 79 -6.81 0.67 16.18
C PHE A 79 -6.33 0.41 17.62
N LEU A 80 -7.05 -0.41 18.38
CA LEU A 80 -6.64 -0.82 19.73
C LEU A 80 -5.39 -1.71 19.68
N ASN A 81 -5.33 -2.64 18.73
CA ASN A 81 -4.11 -3.43 18.53
C ASN A 81 -2.91 -2.55 18.17
N GLY A 82 -3.07 -1.55 17.30
CA GLY A 82 -2.01 -0.60 16.97
C GLY A 82 -1.55 0.24 18.16
N LEU A 83 -2.47 0.64 19.04
CA LEU A 83 -2.15 1.37 20.26
C LEU A 83 -1.43 0.49 21.31
N LEU A 84 -1.84 -0.77 21.42
CA LEU A 84 -1.27 -1.72 22.39
C LEU A 84 0.03 -2.37 21.90
N ALA A 85 0.22 -2.54 20.59
CA ALA A 85 1.38 -3.17 19.98
C ALA A 85 2.75 -2.61 20.46
N PRO A 86 2.98 -1.30 20.60
CA PRO A 86 4.25 -0.81 21.12
C PRO A 86 4.44 -1.05 22.63
N LEU A 87 3.38 -1.32 23.39
CA LEU A 87 3.47 -1.47 24.85
C LEU A 87 4.32 -2.69 25.26
N PRO A 88 4.17 -3.89 24.67
CA PRO A 88 5.08 -5.01 24.92
C PRO A 88 6.55 -4.69 24.68
N ALA A 89 6.92 -4.06 23.54
CA ALA A 89 8.30 -3.68 23.28
C ALA A 89 8.80 -2.67 24.32
N TRP A 90 7.98 -1.67 24.66
CA TRP A 90 8.32 -0.69 25.67
C TRP A 90 8.53 -1.31 27.05
N LEU A 91 7.64 -2.19 27.51
CA LEU A 91 7.76 -2.92 28.78
C LEU A 91 8.99 -3.84 28.80
N LEU A 92 9.26 -4.55 27.70
CA LEU A 92 10.44 -5.42 27.57
C LEU A 92 11.73 -4.61 27.59
N SER A 93 11.76 -3.44 26.94
CA SER A 93 12.91 -2.53 26.97
C SER A 93 13.23 -2.00 28.37
N ARG A 94 12.20 -1.82 29.22
CA ARG A 94 12.34 -1.40 30.62
C ARG A 94 12.84 -2.54 31.50
N LYS A 95 12.38 -3.78 31.27
CA LYS A 95 12.74 -4.95 32.07
C LYS A 95 14.13 -5.50 31.74
N PHE A 96 14.58 -5.38 30.49
CA PHE A 96 15.86 -5.90 30.00
C PHE A 96 16.75 -4.80 29.38
N PRO A 97 17.31 -3.90 30.20
CA PRO A 97 18.17 -2.82 29.70
C PRO A 97 19.44 -3.30 28.99
N ASN A 98 19.87 -4.55 29.23
CA ASN A 98 21.05 -5.14 28.62
C ASN A 98 20.85 -5.52 27.14
N HIS A 99 19.60 -5.59 26.65
CA HIS A 99 19.28 -6.01 25.29
C HIS A 99 18.86 -4.83 24.41
N LYS A 100 19.85 -4.10 23.88
CA LYS A 100 19.64 -2.92 23.00
C LYS A 100 18.80 -3.21 21.76
N TRP A 101 18.81 -4.44 21.25
CA TRP A 101 18.02 -4.85 20.09
C TRP A 101 16.51 -4.71 20.29
N ILE A 102 16.01 -4.81 21.52
CA ILE A 102 14.57 -4.67 21.83
C ILE A 102 14.09 -3.25 21.53
N GLN A 103 14.95 -2.24 21.69
CA GLN A 103 14.66 -0.85 21.37
C GLN A 103 14.62 -0.59 19.85
N LEU A 104 15.16 -1.50 19.04
CA LEU A 104 15.11 -1.41 17.57
C LEU A 104 13.80 -1.97 16.98
N ILE A 105 12.97 -2.64 17.79
CA ILE A 105 11.69 -3.19 17.35
C ILE A 105 10.67 -2.06 17.22
N ASN A 106 10.55 -1.53 16.00
CA ASN A 106 9.56 -0.52 15.69
C ASN A 106 8.28 -1.17 15.16
N PHE A 107 7.31 -1.35 16.05
CA PHE A 107 6.00 -1.90 15.69
C PHE A 107 5.30 -1.17 14.52
N PRO A 108 5.32 0.17 14.41
CA PRO A 108 4.71 0.86 13.26
C PRO A 108 5.32 0.46 11.92
N ILE A 109 6.62 0.13 11.89
CA ILE A 109 7.34 -0.26 10.67
C ILE A 109 6.97 -1.69 10.29
N ILE A 110 6.87 -2.57 11.28
CA ILE A 110 6.43 -3.96 11.08
C ILE A 110 5.01 -3.98 10.53
N THR A 111 4.09 -3.18 11.08
CA THR A 111 2.71 -3.13 10.60
C THR A 111 2.57 -2.40 9.25
N ALA A 112 3.45 -1.43 8.94
CA ALA A 112 3.47 -0.76 7.64
C ALA A 112 3.76 -1.73 6.48
N CYS A 113 4.50 -2.82 6.73
CA CYS A 113 4.76 -3.85 5.71
C CYS A 113 3.46 -4.58 5.28
N ALA A 114 2.43 -4.62 6.13
CA ALA A 114 1.14 -5.20 5.77
C ALA A 114 0.28 -4.28 4.89
N SER A 115 0.62 -2.99 4.76
CA SER A 115 -0.19 -2.04 3.97
C SER A 115 -0.13 -2.28 2.46
N ASN A 116 0.94 -2.95 1.99
CA ASN A 116 1.17 -3.25 0.59
C ASN A 116 0.60 -4.61 0.14
N ILE A 117 -0.18 -5.30 0.97
CA ILE A 117 -0.84 -6.55 0.58
C ILE A 117 -1.80 -6.36 -0.62
N PRO A 118 -2.66 -5.33 -0.67
CA PRO A 118 -3.73 -5.27 -1.68
C PRO A 118 -3.26 -5.27 -3.15
N PRO A 119 -2.23 -4.51 -3.57
CA PRO A 119 -1.85 -4.43 -4.99
C PRO A 119 -0.91 -5.56 -5.47
N PHE A 120 -0.35 -6.35 -4.56
CA PHE A 120 0.67 -7.33 -4.91
C PHE A 120 0.11 -8.75 -4.89
N ARG A 121 0.26 -9.46 -6.02
CA ARG A 121 0.22 -10.93 -6.00
C ARG A 121 1.28 -11.43 -5.01
N SER A 122 1.04 -12.59 -4.41
CA SER A 122 1.83 -13.09 -3.27
C SER A 122 3.34 -13.09 -3.54
N GLU A 123 3.75 -13.24 -4.81
CA GLU A 123 5.14 -13.27 -5.24
C GLU A 123 5.80 -11.87 -5.22
N LEU A 124 5.05 -10.81 -5.55
CA LEU A 124 5.56 -9.44 -5.52
C LEU A 124 5.55 -8.85 -4.10
N TYR A 125 4.67 -9.35 -3.22
CA TYR A 125 4.58 -8.93 -1.82
C TYR A 125 5.91 -9.15 -1.08
N TYR A 126 6.61 -10.25 -1.37
CA TYR A 126 7.93 -10.52 -0.80
C TYR A 126 8.99 -9.52 -1.29
N MET A 127 9.00 -9.17 -2.58
CA MET A 127 9.99 -8.23 -3.13
C MET A 127 9.77 -6.79 -2.64
N GLY A 128 8.53 -6.31 -2.62
CA GLY A 128 8.20 -4.95 -2.16
C GLY A 128 8.47 -4.73 -0.67
N ASN A 129 8.18 -5.73 0.18
CA ASN A 129 8.44 -5.63 1.61
C ASN A 129 9.89 -5.93 2.00
N CYS A 130 10.61 -6.75 1.25
CA CYS A 130 12.06 -6.86 1.39
C CYS A 130 12.73 -5.50 1.14
N TRP A 131 12.24 -4.69 0.20
CA TRP A 131 12.78 -3.35 -0.03
C TRP A 131 12.54 -2.42 1.17
N ASN A 132 11.33 -2.39 1.74
CA ASN A 132 11.02 -1.60 2.92
C ASN A 132 11.85 -2.04 4.15
N LEU A 133 12.05 -3.35 4.35
CA LEU A 133 12.91 -3.89 5.39
C LEU A 133 14.40 -3.58 5.17
N LEU A 134 14.88 -3.65 3.92
CA LEU A 134 16.26 -3.28 3.55
C LEU A 134 16.51 -1.79 3.77
N GLN A 135 15.53 -0.94 3.51
CA GLN A 135 15.65 0.50 3.74
C GLN A 135 15.78 0.83 5.24
N PHE A 136 15.25 -0.01 6.13
CA PHE A 136 15.47 0.08 7.58
C PHE A 136 16.78 -0.55 8.07
N LEU A 137 17.37 -1.48 7.31
CA LEU A 137 18.69 -2.04 7.62
C LEU A 137 19.84 -1.18 7.07
N CYS A 138 19.57 -0.31 6.09
CA CYS A 138 20.53 0.61 5.49
C CYS A 138 20.51 2.04 6.07
N LEU A 139 19.60 2.35 6.99
CA LEU A 139 19.57 3.58 7.79
C LEU A 139 20.14 3.32 9.20
#